data_AF-A0A512C347-F1
#
_entry.id   AF-A0A512C347-F1
#
_cell.length_a   1.000
_cell.length_b   1.000
_cell.length_c   1.000
_cell.angle_alpha   90.00
_cell.angle_beta   90.00
_cell.angle_gamma   90.00
#
_symmetry.space_group_name_H-M   'P 1'
#
loop_
_entity.id
_entity.type
_entity.pdbx_description
1 polymer ?
#
loop_
_entity_poly.entity_id
_entity_poly.type
_entity_poly.pdbx_seq_one_letter_code
_entity_poly.pdbx_strand_id
1 'polypeptide(L)' 'MRRFFHLVNGQETILDDTGVEVADLETAKAQARKAIAELRQDDQDALEDWSGWRLDIVCPEGSLLHSLDLVTTLH' A
#
# COMPACT_ATOMS: atom_id res chain seq x y z
N MET A 1 11.74 11.61 6.01
CA MET A 1 11.36 11.83 4.59
C MET A 1 9.92 11.38 4.41
N ARG A 2 9.08 12.15 3.75
CA ARG A 2 7.67 11.76 3.53
C ARG A 2 7.58 10.76 2.38
N ARG A 3 6.84 9.67 2.57
CA ARG A 3 6.55 8.66 1.53
C ARG A 3 5.05 8.61 1.35
N PHE A 4 4.62 8.49 0.10
CA PHE A 4 3.22 8.41 -0.24
C PHE A 4 2.86 6.96 -0.57
N PHE A 5 1.70 6.50 -0.13
CA PHE A 5 1.26 5.11 -0.28
C PHE A 5 0.02 5.08 -1.16
N HIS A 6 0.21 4.98 -2.46
CA HIS A 6 -0.90 5.00 -3.40
C HIS A 6 -1.51 3.61 -3.50
N LEU A 7 -2.81 3.51 -3.26
CA LEU A 7 -3.55 2.27 -3.48
C LEU A 7 -3.97 2.22 -4.95
N VAL A 8 -3.46 1.24 -5.69
CA VAL A 8 -3.80 1.04 -7.09
C VAL A 8 -4.38 -0.35 -7.26
N ASN A 9 -5.57 -0.42 -7.82
CA ASN A 9 -6.11 -1.62 -8.46
C ASN A 9 -6.12 -1.32 -9.96
N GLY A 10 -5.94 -2.29 -10.86
CA GLY A 10 -5.85 -2.04 -12.30
C GLY A 10 -7.00 -1.23 -12.92
N GLN A 11 -8.08 -1.00 -12.16
CA GLN A 11 -9.24 -0.17 -12.51
C GLN A 11 -9.29 1.19 -11.80
N GLU A 12 -8.69 1.35 -10.62
CA GLU A 12 -8.83 2.54 -9.78
C GLU A 12 -7.54 2.88 -9.04
N THR A 13 -7.23 4.17 -8.93
CA THR A 13 -6.04 4.68 -8.24
C THR A 13 -6.45 5.66 -7.15
N ILE A 14 -6.21 5.28 -5.91
CA ILE A 14 -6.37 6.10 -4.71
C ILE A 14 -4.99 6.66 -4.35
N LEU A 15 -4.81 7.95 -4.60
CA LEU A 15 -3.60 8.66 -4.18
C LEU A 15 -3.71 9.02 -2.70
N ASP A 16 -2.66 8.74 -1.96
CA ASP A 16 -2.55 9.13 -0.56
C ASP A 16 -1.92 10.53 -0.49
N ASP A 17 -2.74 11.54 -0.20
CA ASP A 17 -2.28 12.93 0.00
C ASP A 17 -1.66 13.11 1.40
N THR A 18 -2.01 12.22 2.34
CA THR A 18 -1.54 12.27 3.72
C THR A 18 -0.05 12.01 3.81
N GLY A 19 0.51 10.99 3.14
CA GLY A 19 1.92 10.65 3.13
C GLY A 19 2.54 10.42 4.52
N VAL A 20 3.08 9.24 4.80
CA VAL A 20 3.70 8.95 6.10
C VAL A 20 5.14 9.46 6.14
N GLU A 21 5.50 10.15 7.21
CA GLU A 21 6.89 10.48 7.49
C GLU A 21 7.62 9.25 8.03
N VAL A 22 8.61 8.77 7.26
CA VAL A 22 9.46 7.65 7.67
C VAL A 22 10.93 8.02 7.55
N ALA A 23 11.76 7.36 8.33
CA ALA A 23 13.21 7.48 8.22
C ALA A 23 13.70 6.82 6.91
N ASP A 24 13.30 5.56 6.69
CA ASP A 24 13.83 4.72 5.61
C ASP A 24 12.75 3.94 4.86
N LEU A 25 13.12 3.39 3.71
CA LEU A 25 12.24 2.54 2.90
C LEU A 25 11.77 1.30 3.70
N GLU A 26 12.61 0.75 4.57
CA GLU A 26 12.22 -0.38 5.42
C GLU A 26 11.07 -0.02 6.37
N THR A 27 11.13 1.17 7.00
CA THR A 27 10.05 1.68 7.84
C THR A 27 8.78 1.93 7.01
N ALA A 28 8.89 2.46 5.79
CA ALA A 28 7.75 2.59 4.88
C ALA A 28 7.12 1.22 4.57
N LYS A 29 7.93 0.20 4.28
CA LYS A 29 7.43 -1.16 4.04
C LYS A 29 6.75 -1.74 5.28
N ALA A 30 7.29 -1.47 6.47
CA ALA A 30 6.67 -1.92 7.72
C ALA A 30 5.32 -1.25 7.95
N GLN A 31 5.20 0.07 7.72
CA GLN A 31 3.94 0.80 7.81
C GLN A 31 2.92 0.31 6.77
N ALA A 32 3.34 0.16 5.51
CA ALA A 32 2.54 -0.43 4.44
C ALA A 32 1.98 -1.81 4.84
N ARG A 33 2.85 -2.72 5.31
CA ARG A 33 2.43 -4.06 5.77
C ARG A 33 1.49 -4.00 6.96
N LYS A 34 1.71 -3.07 7.90
CA LYS A 34 0.84 -2.88 9.06
C LYS A 34 -0.55 -2.41 8.60
N ALA A 35 -0.63 -1.42 7.71
CA ALA A 35 -1.88 -0.95 7.14
C ALA A 35 -2.62 -2.06 6.38
N ILE A 36 -1.91 -2.85 5.55
CA ILE A 36 -2.50 -4.02 4.87
C ILE A 36 -3.02 -5.04 5.88
N ALA A 37 -2.27 -5.32 6.95
CA ALA A 37 -2.70 -6.26 7.99
C ALA A 37 -3.93 -5.74 8.76
N GLU A 38 -3.98 -4.44 9.06
CA GLU A 38 -5.12 -3.79 9.70
C GLU A 38 -6.36 -3.86 8.80
N LEU A 39 -6.22 -3.54 7.51
CA LEU A 39 -7.31 -3.67 6.53
C LEU A 39 -7.82 -5.12 6.42
N ARG A 40 -6.91 -6.10 6.34
CA ARG A 40 -7.27 -7.53 6.31
C ARG A 40 -7.92 -8.02 7.61
N GLN A 41 -7.55 -7.44 8.75
CA GLN A 41 -8.15 -7.80 10.03
C GLN A 41 -9.54 -7.20 10.21
N ASP A 42 -9.73 -5.95 9.79
CA ASP A 42 -11.03 -5.27 9.86
C ASP A 42 -12.04 -5.92 8.89
N ASP A 43 -11.53 -6.40 7.74
CA ASP A 43 -12.34 -6.91 6.65
C ASP A 43 -11.90 -8.32 6.22
N GLN A 44 -12.14 -9.31 7.09
CA GLN A 44 -11.83 -10.73 6.82
C GLN A 44 -12.57 -11.29 5.59
N ASP A 45 -13.69 -10.69 5.19
CA ASP A 45 -14.52 -11.13 4.07
C ASP A 45 -14.16 -10.39 2.75
N ALA A 46 -13.63 -9.16 2.82
CA ALA A 46 -13.25 -8.38 1.63
C ALA A 46 -11.93 -8.82 0.96
N LEU A 47 -11.38 -9.99 1.28
CA LEU A 47 -10.21 -10.54 0.56
C LEU A 47 -10.45 -10.61 -0.97
N GLU A 48 -11.69 -10.83 -1.40
CA GLU A 48 -12.07 -10.74 -2.82
C GLU A 48 -12.15 -9.29 -3.32
N ASP A 49 -12.61 -8.35 -2.51
CA ASP A 49 -12.71 -6.92 -2.87
C ASP A 49 -11.32 -6.25 -2.99
N TRP A 50 -10.39 -6.68 -2.14
CA TRP A 50 -8.98 -6.26 -2.15
C TRP A 50 -8.12 -7.03 -3.16
N SER A 51 -8.68 -8.01 -3.88
CA SER A 51 -7.94 -8.75 -4.92
C SER A 51 -7.60 -7.84 -6.10
N GLY A 52 -6.31 -7.75 -6.43
CA GLY A 52 -5.80 -6.86 -7.47
C GLY A 52 -5.37 -5.48 -6.97
N TRP A 53 -5.69 -5.13 -5.72
CA TRP A 53 -5.16 -3.93 -5.10
C TRP A 53 -3.69 -4.11 -4.72
N ARG A 54 -2.91 -3.05 -4.93
CA ARG A 54 -1.50 -2.94 -4.57
C ARG A 54 -1.25 -1.59 -3.95
N LEU A 55 -0.25 -1.54 -3.10
CA LEU A 55 0.15 -0.36 -2.37
C LEU A 55 1.54 0.06 -2.87
N ASP A 56 1.54 1.13 -3.65
CA ASP A 56 2.71 1.71 -4.27
C ASP A 56 3.31 2.77 -3.35
N ILE A 57 4.55 2.53 -2.93
CA ILE A 57 5.33 3.43 -2.10
C ILE A 57 6.09 4.37 -3.02
N VAL A 58 5.76 5.65 -2.95
CA VAL A 58 6.32 6.69 -3.82
C VAL A 58 7.14 7.69 -2.99
N CYS A 59 8.26 8.11 -3.57
CA CYS A 59 9.02 9.25 -3.10
C CYS A 59 8.23 10.55 -3.26
N PRO A 60 8.59 11.60 -2.49
CA PRO A 60 8.06 12.94 -2.73
C PRO A 60 8.55 13.54 -4.06
N GLU A 61 9.61 12.98 -4.65
CA GLU A 61 10.02 13.25 -6.04
C GLU A 61 9.11 12.59 -7.10
N GLY A 62 8.14 11.75 -6.71
CA GLY A 62 7.27 11.03 -7.65
C GLY A 62 7.83 9.70 -8.14
N SER A 63 9.01 9.29 -7.69
CA SER A 63 9.62 7.99 -8.03
C SER A 63 9.00 6.84 -7.23
N LEU A 64 8.49 5.82 -7.92
CA LEU A 64 8.01 4.59 -7.29
C LEU A 64 9.19 3.80 -6.72
N LEU A 65 9.22 3.65 -5.40
CA LEU A 65 10.25 2.91 -4.67
C LEU A 65 9.91 1.44 -4.53
N HIS A 66 8.63 1.14 -4.28
CA HIS A 66 8.20 -0.22 -4.02
C HIS A 66 6.71 -0.39 -4.28
N SER A 67 6.28 -1.62 -4.52
CA SER A 67 4.89 -2.00 -4.71
C SER A 67 4.64 -3.27 -3.91
N LEU A 68 3.55 -3.31 -3.13
CA LEU A 68 3.12 -4.51 -2.40
C LEU A 68 1.67 -4.83 -2.71
N ASP A 69 1.38 -6.06 -3.14
CA ASP A 69 0.01 -6.54 -3.29
C ASP A 69 -0.72 -6.63 -1.94
N LEU A 70 -1.95 -6.11 -1.89
CA LEU A 70 -2.83 -6.22 -0.74
C LEU A 70 -3.31 -7.64 -0.53
N VAL A 71 -3.44 -8.42 -1.59
CA VAL A 71 -3.79 -9.84 -1.58
C VAL A 71 -2.83 -10.57 -2.51
N THR A 72 -1.94 -11.37 -1.94
CA THR A 72 -1.18 -12.34 -2.72
C THR A 72 -2.11 -13.49 -3.03
N THR A 73 -2.74 -13.44 -4.21
CA THR A 73 -3.39 -14.60 -4.81
C THR A 73 -2.29 -15.63 -5.09
N LEU A 74 -2.08 -16.56 -4.16
CA LEU A 74 -1.39 -17.81 -4.43
C LEU A 74 -2.29 -18.60 -5.38
N HIS A 75 -2.06 -18.42 -6.69
CA HIS A 75 -2.66 -19.23 -7.73
C HIS A 75 -2.01 -20.61 -7.78
#